data_AF-A0A328HF76-F1
#
_entry.id   AF-A0A328HF76-F1
#
_cell.length_a   1.000
_cell.length_b   1.000
_cell.length_c   1.000
_cell.angle_alpha   90.00
_cell.angle_beta   90.00
_cell.angle_gamma   90.00
#
_symmetry.space_group_name_H-M   'P 1'
#
loop_
_entity.id
_entity.type
_entity.pdbx_description
1 polymer ?
#
loop_
_entity_poly.entity_id
_entity_poly.type
_entity_poly.pdbx_seq_one_letter_code
_entity_poly.pdbx_strand_id
1 'polypeptide(L)'
;MSISGSGAAESNANGVCLPAPASDDGMLHHESESATLPVLNLDVLHDLEEDMGNTGVAHNFARDYIKIWDKRRTYLEASVENDDADAAMDAVLSLKNSAMMVGASRLAQLAVNLERLVKSGDLSAVRRLLPFVVLTGDQTVCGLQHGYLPPEA
;
A
#
# COMPACT_ATOMS: atom_id res chain seq x y z
N MET A 1 -4.10 -64.24 46.17
CA MET A 1 -3.67 -65.31 45.25
C MET A 1 -4.10 -64.84 43.86
N SER A 2 -3.19 -64.21 43.09
CA SER A 2 -2.49 -64.79 41.91
C SER A 2 -3.50 -65.13 40.81
N ILE A 3 -3.49 -64.65 39.56
CA ILE A 3 -2.45 -64.34 38.55
C ILE A 3 -3.15 -63.51 37.44
N SER A 4 -2.56 -62.44 36.89
CA SER A 4 -1.76 -62.39 35.65
C SER A 4 -2.14 -63.36 34.52
N GLY A 5 -2.41 -62.81 33.32
CA GLY A 5 -2.01 -63.45 32.05
C GLY A 5 -2.92 -63.25 30.84
N SER A 6 -2.35 -62.62 29.80
CA SER A 6 -2.63 -62.72 28.35
C SER A 6 -3.93 -62.14 27.77
N GLY A 7 -3.92 -61.49 26.60
CA GLY A 7 -2.87 -61.43 25.59
C GLY A 7 -3.15 -60.40 24.50
N ALA A 8 -2.07 -60.04 23.81
CA ALA A 8 -1.96 -59.06 22.75
C ALA A 8 -2.36 -59.62 21.38
N ALA A 9 -2.72 -58.70 20.48
CA ALA A 9 -2.27 -58.58 19.08
C ALA A 9 -3.29 -57.71 18.30
N GLU A 10 -3.01 -56.88 17.30
CA GLU A 10 -1.84 -56.24 16.69
C GLU A 10 -2.43 -55.50 15.47
N SER A 11 -1.97 -54.29 15.13
CA SER A 11 -1.89 -53.71 13.77
C SER A 11 -1.46 -52.24 13.89
N ASN A 12 -0.21 -51.88 13.59
CA ASN A 12 0.36 -51.57 12.25
C ASN A 12 -0.26 -50.28 11.68
N ALA A 13 0.44 -49.24 11.20
CA ALA A 13 1.84 -48.97 10.91
C ALA A 13 2.05 -47.44 10.89
N ASN A 14 3.30 -47.03 11.09
CA ASN A 14 4.03 -45.92 10.45
C ASN A 14 3.26 -44.79 9.75
N GLY A 15 3.60 -43.54 10.10
CA GLY A 15 3.44 -42.43 9.15
C GLY A 15 3.55 -41.05 9.78
N VAL A 16 4.79 -40.58 9.92
CA VAL A 16 5.23 -39.18 9.75
C VAL A 16 4.28 -38.08 10.23
N CYS A 17 4.75 -37.34 11.24
CA CYS A 17 4.34 -35.98 11.54
C CYS A 17 4.48 -35.13 10.27
N LEU A 18 3.36 -34.86 9.59
CA LEU A 18 3.28 -33.89 8.51
C LEU A 18 3.04 -32.53 9.16
N PRO A 19 3.95 -31.54 8.99
CA PRO A 19 3.63 -30.17 9.38
C PRO A 19 2.44 -29.68 8.53
N ALA A 20 1.57 -28.88 9.16
CA ALA A 20 0.49 -28.18 8.50
C ALA A 20 1.00 -27.50 7.22
N PRO A 21 0.22 -27.45 6.13
CA PRO A 21 0.58 -26.58 5.02
C PRO A 21 0.61 -25.16 5.57
N ALA A 22 1.82 -24.61 5.70
CA ALA A 22 1.99 -23.18 5.79
C ALA A 22 1.36 -22.63 4.50
N SER A 23 0.21 -21.98 4.65
CA SER A 23 -0.36 -21.14 3.60
C SER A 23 0.60 -19.97 3.38
N ASP A 24 1.68 -20.24 2.66
CA ASP A 24 2.57 -19.26 2.06
C ASP A 24 1.93 -18.76 0.76
N ASP A 25 0.73 -18.19 0.86
CA ASP A 25 -0.01 -17.62 -0.27
C ASP A 25 -0.62 -16.27 0.12
N GLY A 26 0.05 -15.55 1.03
CA GLY A 26 -0.39 -14.25 1.55
C GLY A 26 0.41 -13.06 1.03
N MET A 27 1.56 -13.29 0.37
CA MET A 27 2.52 -12.21 0.07
C MET A 27 2.36 -11.57 -1.30
N LEU A 28 1.64 -12.17 -2.25
CA LEU A 28 1.57 -11.68 -3.65
C LEU A 28 0.24 -11.01 -4.04
N HIS A 29 -0.78 -11.05 -3.18
CA HIS A 29 -2.13 -10.59 -3.57
C HIS A 29 -2.37 -9.08 -3.42
N HIS A 30 -1.62 -8.39 -2.56
CA HIS A 30 -1.89 -6.97 -2.26
C HIS A 30 -1.25 -5.96 -3.22
N GLU A 31 -0.21 -6.34 -3.98
CA GLU A 31 0.29 -5.53 -5.10
C GLU A 31 -0.69 -5.54 -6.29
N SER A 32 -1.41 -6.67 -6.47
CA SER A 32 -2.31 -6.88 -7.61
C SER A 32 -3.57 -6.01 -7.54
N GLU A 33 -4.05 -5.66 -6.35
CA GLU A 33 -5.30 -4.91 -6.17
C GLU A 33 -5.18 -3.43 -6.58
N SER A 34 -4.03 -2.79 -6.31
CA SER A 34 -3.80 -1.41 -6.76
C SER A 34 -3.46 -1.35 -8.25
N ALA A 35 -2.83 -2.38 -8.82
CA ALA A 35 -2.43 -2.44 -10.23
C ALA A 35 -3.62 -2.30 -11.20
N THR A 36 -4.83 -2.74 -10.80
CA THR A 36 -6.05 -2.61 -11.62
C THR A 36 -6.74 -1.25 -11.50
N LEU A 37 -6.41 -0.45 -10.49
CA LEU A 37 -6.98 0.89 -10.32
C LEU A 37 -6.37 1.87 -11.33
N PRO A 38 -7.13 2.89 -11.77
CA PRO A 38 -6.55 3.98 -12.55
C PRO A 38 -5.49 4.71 -11.73
N VAL A 39 -4.47 5.25 -12.42
CA VAL A 39 -3.46 6.10 -11.76
C VAL A 39 -4.13 7.35 -11.19
N LEU A 40 -5.01 7.96 -11.99
CA LEU A 40 -5.81 9.13 -11.63
C LEU A 40 -7.27 8.86 -11.93
N ASN A 41 -8.13 9.12 -10.95
CA ASN A 41 -9.55 9.33 -11.13
C ASN A 41 -9.83 10.84 -11.10
N LEU A 42 -10.01 11.44 -12.28
CA LEU A 42 -10.24 12.88 -12.41
C LEU A 42 -11.61 13.32 -11.89
N ASP A 43 -12.56 12.39 -11.72
CA ASP A 43 -13.89 12.71 -11.17
C ASP A 43 -13.75 13.37 -9.79
N VAL A 44 -12.78 12.96 -8.97
CA VAL A 44 -12.51 13.59 -7.67
C VAL A 44 -12.22 15.09 -7.78
N LEU A 45 -11.47 15.47 -8.82
CA LEU A 45 -11.11 16.87 -9.04
C LEU A 45 -12.27 17.62 -9.70
N HIS A 46 -12.95 17.02 -10.69
CA HIS A 46 -14.13 17.63 -11.32
C HIS A 46 -15.28 17.86 -10.35
N ASP A 47 -15.56 16.91 -9.45
CA ASP A 47 -16.58 17.04 -8.40
C ASP A 47 -16.26 18.24 -7.50
N LEU A 48 -14.97 18.41 -7.14
CA LEU A 48 -14.51 19.55 -6.34
C LEU A 48 -14.67 20.89 -7.09
N GLU A 49 -14.45 20.89 -8.41
CA GLU A 49 -14.65 22.09 -9.24
C GLU A 49 -16.13 22.47 -9.35
N GLU A 50 -17.00 21.47 -9.47
CA GLU A 50 -18.46 21.64 -9.47
C GLU A 50 -18.94 22.20 -8.13
N ASP A 51 -18.52 21.59 -7.01
CA ASP A 51 -18.87 22.03 -5.66
C ASP A 51 -18.42 23.47 -5.35
N MET A 52 -17.25 23.86 -5.84
CA MET A 52 -16.69 25.21 -5.64
C MET A 52 -17.14 26.22 -6.70
N GLY A 53 -17.80 25.78 -7.78
CA GLY A 53 -18.17 26.59 -8.93
C GLY A 53 -16.99 27.23 -9.67
N ASN A 54 -15.76 26.74 -9.47
CA ASN A 54 -14.55 27.22 -10.13
C ASN A 54 -13.40 26.20 -10.08
N THR A 55 -12.46 26.29 -11.03
CA THR A 55 -11.33 25.34 -11.14
C THR A 55 -10.12 25.67 -10.25
N GLY A 56 -10.08 26.87 -9.66
CA GLY A 56 -8.89 27.36 -8.96
C GLY A 56 -8.48 26.52 -7.76
N VAL A 57 -9.46 26.02 -7.00
CA VAL A 57 -9.19 25.21 -5.79
C VAL A 57 -8.62 23.84 -6.15
N ALA A 58 -9.23 23.15 -7.11
CA ALA A 58 -8.79 21.82 -7.54
C ALA A 58 -7.42 21.88 -8.26
N HIS A 59 -7.18 22.91 -9.10
CA HIS A 59 -5.86 23.19 -9.65
C HIS A 59 -4.80 23.44 -8.58
N ASN A 60 -5.13 24.17 -7.51
CA ASN A 60 -4.19 24.42 -6.41
C ASN A 60 -3.83 23.11 -5.70
N PHE A 61 -4.79 22.23 -5.42
CA PHE A 61 -4.49 20.92 -4.86
C PHE A 61 -3.54 20.10 -5.74
N ALA A 62 -3.79 20.06 -7.05
CA ALA A 62 -2.91 19.36 -7.99
C ALA A 62 -1.49 19.96 -8.00
N ARG A 63 -1.35 21.28 -8.05
CA ARG A 63 -0.05 21.97 -8.02
C ARG A 63 0.69 21.75 -6.70
N ASP A 64 -0.03 21.83 -5.57
CA ASP A 64 0.55 21.60 -4.25
C ASP A 64 1.02 20.17 -4.10
N TYR A 65 0.23 19.19 -4.57
CA TYR A 65 0.62 17.79 -4.58
C TYR A 65 1.92 17.56 -5.38
N ILE A 66 2.01 18.10 -6.60
CA ILE A 66 3.20 18.00 -7.45
C ILE A 66 4.42 18.60 -6.72
N LYS A 67 4.28 19.81 -6.17
CA LYS A 67 5.37 20.53 -5.50
C LYS A 67 5.97 19.78 -4.31
N ILE A 68 5.16 19.01 -3.60
CA ILE A 68 5.59 18.33 -2.36
C ILE A 68 5.85 16.83 -2.56
N TRP A 69 5.58 16.27 -3.74
CA TRP A 69 5.75 14.85 -4.03
C TRP A 69 7.16 14.36 -3.70
N ASP A 70 8.20 14.98 -4.25
CA ASP A 70 9.59 14.57 -4.04
C ASP A 70 10.00 14.56 -2.57
N LYS A 71 9.54 15.56 -1.82
CA LYS A 71 9.80 15.67 -0.38
C LYS A 71 9.13 14.53 0.38
N ARG A 72 7.87 14.19 0.05
CA ARG A 72 7.14 13.09 0.70
C ARG A 72 7.76 11.74 0.39
N ARG A 73 8.10 11.50 -0.88
CA ARG A 73 8.78 10.29 -1.32
C ARG A 73 10.08 10.08 -0.55
N THR A 74 10.94 11.11 -0.53
CA THR A 74 12.23 11.06 0.18
C THR A 74 12.04 10.82 1.69
N TYR A 75 11.06 11.45 2.32
CA TYR A 75 10.79 11.27 3.74
C TYR A 75 10.31 9.84 4.06
N LEU A 76 9.44 9.27 3.24
CA LEU A 76 8.99 7.88 3.38
C LEU A 76 10.13 6.87 3.18
N GLU A 77 10.97 7.08 2.16
CA GLU A 77 12.14 6.22 1.92
C GLU A 77 13.09 6.25 3.12
N ALA A 78 13.39 7.45 3.64
CA ALA A 78 14.29 7.63 4.76
C ALA A 78 13.74 7.06 6.08
N SER A 79 12.44 7.21 6.36
CA SER A 79 11.85 6.65 7.59
C SER A 79 11.87 5.12 7.58
N VAL A 80 11.60 4.52 6.42
CA VAL A 80 11.72 3.07 6.23
C VAL A 80 13.18 2.64 6.30
N GLU A 81 14.12 3.35 5.68
CA GLU A 81 15.56 3.03 5.73
C GLU A 81 16.11 3.01 7.16
N ASN A 82 15.68 3.94 8.00
CA ASN A 82 16.10 4.04 9.40
C ASN A 82 15.35 3.08 10.35
N ASP A 83 14.48 2.20 9.81
CA ASP A 83 13.58 1.33 10.56
C ASP A 83 12.73 2.09 11.62
N ASP A 84 12.39 3.35 11.33
CA ASP A 84 11.57 4.22 12.18
C ASP A 84 10.08 4.05 11.83
N ALA A 85 9.40 3.17 12.58
CA ALA A 85 8.01 2.82 12.34
C ALA A 85 7.04 3.99 12.55
N ASP A 86 7.31 4.87 13.51
CA ASP A 86 6.45 6.02 13.80
C ASP A 86 6.56 7.05 12.67
N ALA A 87 7.79 7.39 12.25
CA ALA A 87 8.01 8.27 11.10
C ALA A 87 7.49 7.67 9.79
N ALA A 88 7.57 6.34 9.62
CA ALA A 88 7.00 5.65 8.47
C ALA A 88 5.47 5.75 8.45
N MET A 89 4.81 5.58 9.60
CA MET A 89 3.36 5.73 9.72
C MET A 89 2.92 7.15 9.35
N ASP A 90 3.59 8.17 9.89
CA ASP A 90 3.29 9.57 9.59
C ASP A 90 3.45 9.90 8.10
N ALA A 91 4.53 9.41 7.49
CA ALA A 91 4.78 9.56 6.06
C ALA A 91 3.68 8.90 5.21
N VAL A 92 3.28 7.68 5.56
CA VAL A 92 2.22 6.92 4.87
C VAL A 92 0.86 7.62 4.98
N LEU A 93 0.48 8.11 6.17
CA LEU A 93 -0.79 8.81 6.37
C LEU A 93 -0.84 10.13 5.58
N SER A 94 0.26 10.88 5.58
CA SER A 94 0.40 12.11 4.79
C SER A 94 0.28 11.83 3.29
N LEU A 95 0.94 10.77 2.81
CA LEU A 95 0.85 10.31 1.43
C LEU A 95 -0.59 9.91 1.06
N LYS A 96 -1.23 9.07 1.87
CA LYS A 96 -2.59 8.59 1.63
C LYS A 96 -3.59 9.75 1.50
N ASN A 97 -3.60 10.65 2.48
CA ASN A 97 -4.55 11.76 2.51
C ASN A 97 -4.38 12.68 1.31
N SER A 98 -3.13 12.98 0.96
CA SER A 98 -2.85 13.83 -0.19
C SER A 98 -3.12 13.17 -1.54
N ALA A 99 -2.86 11.87 -1.68
CA ALA A 99 -3.20 11.10 -2.88
C ALA A 99 -4.71 11.07 -3.13
N MET A 100 -5.51 10.88 -2.07
CA MET A 100 -6.98 10.88 -2.18
C MET A 100 -7.52 12.23 -2.68
N MET A 101 -6.99 13.36 -2.19
CA MET A 101 -7.45 14.70 -2.57
C MET A 101 -7.26 15.02 -4.06
N VAL A 102 -6.29 14.39 -4.72
CA VAL A 102 -6.03 14.59 -6.16
C VAL A 102 -6.50 13.42 -7.01
N GLY A 103 -7.29 12.51 -6.44
CA GLY A 103 -7.81 11.34 -7.14
C GLY A 103 -6.75 10.31 -7.54
N ALA A 104 -5.59 10.28 -6.90
CA ALA A 104 -4.52 9.31 -7.19
C ALA A 104 -4.86 7.90 -6.67
N SER A 105 -5.86 7.25 -7.28
CA SER A 105 -6.52 6.04 -6.75
C SER A 105 -5.54 4.90 -6.48
N ARG A 106 -4.65 4.60 -7.43
CA ARG A 106 -3.64 3.55 -7.26
C ARG A 106 -2.69 3.85 -6.10
N LEU A 107 -2.24 5.10 -5.98
CA LEU A 107 -1.29 5.50 -4.94
C LEU A 107 -1.95 5.53 -3.57
N ALA A 108 -3.19 5.99 -3.48
CA ALA A 108 -3.98 5.98 -2.26
C ALA A 108 -4.18 4.55 -1.75
N GLN A 109 -4.52 3.60 -2.64
CA GLN A 109 -4.65 2.19 -2.28
C GLN A 109 -3.30 1.60 -1.84
N LEU A 110 -2.21 1.92 -2.54
CA LEU A 110 -0.89 1.47 -2.12
C LEU A 110 -0.54 2.00 -0.72
N ALA A 111 -0.85 3.27 -0.43
CA ALA A 111 -0.64 3.85 0.90
C ALA A 111 -1.49 3.16 1.99
N VAL A 112 -2.73 2.74 1.70
CA VAL A 112 -3.53 1.90 2.62
C VAL A 112 -2.81 0.58 2.93
N ASN A 113 -2.19 -0.03 1.92
CA ASN A 113 -1.45 -1.28 2.10
C ASN A 113 -0.20 -1.08 2.96
N LEU A 114 0.55 0.00 2.72
CA LEU A 114 1.71 0.36 3.55
C LEU A 114 1.28 0.63 5.00
N GLU A 115 0.17 1.33 5.22
CA GLU A 115 -0.34 1.62 6.56
C GLU A 115 -0.58 0.34 7.36
N ARG A 116 -1.18 -0.67 6.72
CA ARG A 116 -1.41 -1.98 7.33
C ARG A 116 -0.09 -2.67 7.68
N LEU A 117 0.91 -2.62 6.79
CA LEU A 117 2.21 -3.26 7.01
C LEU A 117 3.02 -2.58 8.11
N VAL A 118 3.03 -1.24 8.16
CA VAL A 118 3.67 -0.50 9.26
C VAL A 118 2.97 -0.82 10.59
N LYS A 119 1.62 -0.88 10.62
CA LYS A 119 0.86 -1.29 11.81
C LYS A 119 1.19 -2.71 12.29
N SER A 120 1.52 -3.62 11.38
CA SER A 120 1.94 -4.98 11.75
C SER A 120 3.45 -5.10 12.06
N GLY A 121 4.21 -4.01 11.97
CA GLY A 121 5.66 -4.00 12.19
C GLY A 121 6.48 -4.58 11.04
N ASP A 122 5.89 -4.82 9.87
CA ASP A 122 6.57 -5.41 8.71
C ASP A 122 7.17 -4.33 7.80
N LEU A 123 8.15 -3.59 8.32
CA LEU A 123 8.89 -2.58 7.54
C LEU A 123 9.70 -3.19 6.40
N SER A 124 10.04 -4.48 6.47
CA SER A 124 10.68 -5.19 5.37
C SER A 124 9.75 -5.31 4.15
N ALA A 125 8.46 -5.61 4.37
CA ALA A 125 7.47 -5.60 3.29
C ALA A 125 7.21 -4.18 2.76
N VAL A 126 7.15 -3.17 3.65
CA VAL A 126 7.05 -1.76 3.22
C VAL A 126 8.21 -1.40 2.28
N ARG A 127 9.45 -1.76 2.65
CA ARG A 127 10.64 -1.51 1.84
C ARG A 127 10.57 -2.17 0.45
N ARG A 128 9.99 -3.37 0.33
CA ARG A 128 9.76 -4.04 -0.97
C ARG A 128 8.77 -3.30 -1.86
N LEU A 129 7.82 -2.58 -1.28
CA LEU A 129 6.78 -1.85 -2.01
C LEU A 129 7.19 -0.42 -2.41
N LEU A 130 8.26 0.14 -1.82
CA LEU A 130 8.72 1.50 -2.13
C LEU A 130 8.89 1.78 -3.64
N PRO A 131 9.50 0.89 -4.46
CA PRO A 131 9.62 1.14 -5.90
C PRO A 131 8.27 1.37 -6.60
N PHE A 132 7.21 0.69 -6.16
CA PHE A 132 5.86 0.86 -6.70
C PHE A 132 5.22 2.19 -6.26
N VAL A 133 5.56 2.66 -5.05
CA VAL A 133 5.16 3.99 -4.56
C VAL A 133 5.77 5.07 -5.42
N VAL A 134 7.08 4.97 -5.69
CA VAL A 134 7.80 5.91 -6.56
C VAL A 134 7.19 5.92 -7.96
N LEU A 135 7.08 4.75 -8.59
CA LEU A 135 6.52 4.62 -9.94
C LEU A 135 5.12 5.21 -10.04
N THR A 136 4.23 4.85 -9.11
CA THR A 136 2.83 5.30 -9.16
C THR A 136 2.71 6.79 -8.87
N GLY A 137 3.51 7.33 -7.95
CA GLY A 137 3.50 8.77 -7.68
C GLY A 137 4.07 9.59 -8.85
N ASP A 138 5.11 9.12 -9.52
CA ASP A 138 5.63 9.78 -10.72
C ASP A 138 4.61 9.76 -11.87
N GLN A 139 3.90 8.64 -12.05
CA GLN A 139 2.78 8.54 -12.99
C GLN A 139 1.64 9.51 -12.62
N THR A 140 1.36 9.67 -11.32
CA THR A 140 0.36 10.61 -10.82
C THR A 140 0.76 12.05 -11.15
N VAL A 141 1.99 12.45 -10.84
CA VAL A 141 2.54 13.78 -11.16
C VAL A 141 2.46 14.05 -12.65
N CYS A 142 2.90 13.10 -13.48
CA CYS A 142 2.85 13.22 -14.93
C CYS A 142 1.40 13.38 -15.44
N GLY A 143 0.47 12.60 -14.90
CA GLY A 143 -0.94 12.69 -15.26
C GLY A 143 -1.58 14.02 -14.86
N LEU A 144 -1.25 14.55 -13.69
CA LEU A 144 -1.74 15.87 -13.25
C LEU A 144 -1.17 16.99 -14.13
N GLN A 145 0.12 16.94 -14.46
CA GLN A 145 0.80 17.96 -15.28
C GLN A 145 0.28 18.01 -16.72
N HIS A 146 0.07 16.84 -17.34
CA HIS A 146 -0.21 16.77 -18.78
C HIS A 146 -1.68 16.50 -19.11
N GLY A 147 -2.46 16.00 -18.16
CA GLY A 147 -3.84 15.56 -18.38
C GLY A 147 -4.90 16.35 -17.62
N TYR A 148 -4.51 17.16 -16.63
CA TYR A 148 -5.47 17.91 -15.80
C TYR A 148 -5.14 19.40 -15.73
N LEU A 149 -3.92 19.76 -15.36
CA LEU A 149 -3.53 21.16 -15.28
C LEU A 149 -3.45 21.80 -16.67
N PRO A 150 -3.87 23.08 -16.80
CA PRO A 150 -3.65 23.82 -18.03
C PRO A 150 -2.14 23.99 -18.27
N PRO A 151 -1.69 24.02 -19.55
CA PRO A 151 -0.29 24.30 -19.87
C PRO A 151 0.12 25.64 -19.24
N GLU A 152 1.30 25.67 -18.63
CA GLU A 152 1.81 26.90 -18.03
C GLU A 152 1.96 27.98 -19.12
N ALA A 153 1.31 29.13 -18.89
CA ALA A 153 1.27 30.26 -19.82
C ALA A 153 2.57 31.07 -19.80
#